data_AF-A0A9D7E0T5-F1
#
_entry.id   AF-A0A9D7E0T5-F1
#
_cell.length_a   1.000
_cell.length_b   1.000
_cell.length_c   1.000
_cell.angle_alpha   90.00
_cell.angle_beta   90.00
_cell.angle_gamma   90.00
#
_symmetry.space_group_name_H-M   'P 1'
#
loop_
_entity.id
_entity.type
_entity.pdbx_description
1 polymer ?
#
loop_
_entity_poly.entity_id
_entity_poly.type
_entity_poly.pdbx_seq_one_letter_code
_entity_poly.pdbx_strand_id
1 'polypeptide(L)' 'MKRAKKKLLKPRNPLATAPLLAKGGAHQLRGKKASRARQRAAMLKETEREAK' A
#
# COMPACT_ATOMS: atom_id res chain seq x y z
N MET A 1 -24.04 18.32 15.29
CA MET A 1 -23.09 18.58 14.17
C MET A 1 -23.09 17.40 13.19
N LYS A 2 -23.65 17.55 11.99
CA LYS A 2 -23.62 16.51 10.94
C LYS A 2 -22.17 16.33 10.46
N ARG A 3 -21.55 15.17 10.73
CA ARG A 3 -20.27 14.80 10.10
C ARG A 3 -20.51 14.62 8.61
N ALA A 4 -19.86 15.44 7.78
CA ALA A 4 -19.82 15.21 6.34
C ALA A 4 -19.29 13.79 6.11
N LYS A 5 -20.09 12.93 5.47
CA LYS A 5 -19.68 11.56 5.13
C LYS A 5 -18.40 11.67 4.32
N LYS A 6 -17.26 11.26 4.90
CA LYS A 6 -15.97 11.18 4.20
C LYS A 6 -16.17 10.23 3.02
N LYS A 7 -16.50 10.77 1.85
CA LYS A 7 -16.47 10.01 0.60
C LYS A 7 -15.01 9.58 0.46
N LEU A 8 -14.76 8.27 0.49
CA LEU A 8 -13.48 7.72 0.05
C LEU A 8 -13.21 8.33 -1.32
N LEU A 9 -12.24 9.23 -1.39
CA LEU A 9 -11.78 9.83 -2.62
C LEU A 9 -11.33 8.66 -3.49
N LYS A 10 -12.19 8.25 -4.43
CA LYS A 10 -11.78 7.31 -5.47
C LYS A 10 -10.50 7.87 -6.09
N PRO A 11 -9.50 7.02 -6.38
CA PRO A 11 -8.27 7.50 -6.98
C PRO A 11 -8.65 8.26 -8.25
N ARG A 12 -8.20 9.51 -8.34
CA ARG A 12 -8.51 10.42 -9.46
C ARG A 12 -8.09 9.85 -10.82
N ASN A 13 -7.16 8.90 -10.82
CA ASN A 13 -6.75 8.16 -11.99
C ASN A 13 -6.71 6.65 -11.70
N PRO A 14 -7.74 5.88 -12.08
CA PRO A 14 -7.80 4.44 -11.83
C PRO A 14 -6.73 3.66 -12.61
N LEU A 15 -6.22 4.21 -13.72
CA LEU A 15 -5.19 3.59 -14.56
C LEU A 15 -3.79 3.72 -13.98
N ALA A 16 -3.52 4.69 -13.10
CA ALA A 16 -2.23 4.79 -12.40
C ALA A 16 -2.12 3.76 -11.26
N THR A 17 -3.25 3.44 -10.63
CA THR A 17 -3.34 2.37 -9.62
C THR A 17 -3.33 0.97 -10.23
N ALA A 18 -3.86 0.81 -11.45
CA ALA A 18 -3.96 -0.50 -12.11
C ALA A 18 -2.61 -1.22 -12.29
N PRO A 19 -1.49 -0.62 -12.77
CA PRO A 19 -0.21 -1.32 -12.89
C PRO A 19 0.45 -1.59 -11.54
N LEU A 20 0.24 -0.74 -10.53
CA LEU A 20 0.67 -1.01 -9.15
C LEU A 20 -0.12 -2.19 -8.53
N LEU A 21 -1.42 -2.26 -8.80
CA LEU A 21 -2.30 -3.35 -8.38
C LEU A 21 -2.11 -4.63 -9.20
N ALA A 22 -1.76 -4.55 -10.48
CA ALA A 22 -1.50 -5.70 -11.36
C ALA A 22 -0.14 -6.35 -11.08
N LYS A 23 0.84 -5.58 -10.60
CA LYS A 23 2.08 -6.11 -10.00
C LYS A 23 1.85 -6.69 -8.59
N GLY A 24 0.75 -6.34 -7.94
CA GLY A 24 0.22 -7.04 -6.77
C GLY A 24 -0.65 -8.22 -7.19
N GLY A 25 -0.72 -9.29 -6.40
CA GLY A 25 -1.54 -10.45 -6.73
C GLY A 25 -0.80 -11.51 -7.57
N ALA A 26 -1.36 -11.91 -8.72
CA ALA A 26 -0.88 -13.06 -9.50
C ALA A 26 0.57 -12.91 -10.01
N HIS A 27 1.00 -11.69 -10.33
CA HIS A 27 2.37 -11.39 -10.78
C HIS A 27 3.29 -10.90 -9.65
N GLN A 28 2.84 -10.97 -8.39
CA GLN A 28 3.68 -10.61 -7.27
C GLN A 28 4.82 -11.62 -7.12
N LEU A 29 6.05 -11.13 -6.95
CA LEU A 29 7.19 -11.97 -6.61
C LEU A 29 6.88 -12.75 -5.31
N ARG A 30 7.03 -14.10 -5.35
CA ARG A 30 6.76 -15.00 -4.22
C ARG A 30 8.01 -15.59 -3.56
N GLY A 31 9.21 -15.22 -4.03
CA GLY A 31 10.49 -15.77 -3.53
C GLY A 31 11.11 -15.03 -2.34
N LYS A 32 12.32 -15.46 -1.95
CA LYS A 32 13.11 -14.88 -0.83
C LYS A 32 13.26 -13.35 -0.92
N LYS A 33 13.46 -12.82 -2.13
CA LYS A 33 13.57 -11.37 -2.39
C LYS A 33 12.29 -10.61 -2.00
N ALA A 34 11.12 -11.17 -2.28
CA ALA A 34 9.85 -10.56 -1.92
C ALA A 34 9.59 -10.60 -0.41
N SER A 35 9.96 -11.71 0.24
CA SER A 35 9.89 -11.81 1.71
C SER A 35 10.73 -10.73 2.38
N ARG A 36 11.99 -10.58 1.94
CA ARG A 36 12.90 -9.54 2.45
C ARG A 36 12.36 -8.12 2.21
N ALA A 37 11.77 -7.87 1.04
CA ALA A 37 11.14 -6.57 0.75
C ALA A 37 9.95 -6.27 1.68
N ARG A 38 9.12 -7.26 1.99
CA ARG A 38 8.00 -7.11 2.95
C ARG A 38 8.49 -6.85 4.37
N GLN A 39 9.50 -7.58 4.83
CA GLN A 39 10.11 -7.37 6.15
C GLN A 39 10.68 -5.97 6.28
N ARG A 40 11.43 -5.50 5.27
CA ARG A 40 11.98 -4.14 5.26
C ARG A 40 10.88 -3.07 5.30
N ALA A 41 9.81 -3.25 4.52
CA ALA A 41 8.68 -2.33 4.50
C ALA A 41 7.92 -2.31 5.84
N ALA A 42 7.80 -3.46 6.52
CA ALA A 42 7.20 -3.54 7.85
C ALA A 42 8.04 -2.78 8.89
N MET A 43 9.35 -3.02 8.91
CA MET A 43 10.28 -2.33 9.80
C MET A 43 10.23 -0.81 9.63
N LEU A 44 10.22 -0.30 8.38
CA LEU A 44 10.10 1.15 8.12
C LEU A 44 8.80 1.73 8.69
N LYS A 45 7.67 1.01 8.56
CA LYS A 45 6.39 1.45 9.13
C LYS A 45 6.39 1.48 10.65
N GLU A 46 7.10 0.54 11.29
CA GLU A 46 7.25 0.53 12.75
C GLU A 46 8.07 1.72 13.21
N THR A 47 9.21 1.99 12.56
CA THR A 47 10.04 3.16 12.89
C THR A 47 9.31 4.50 12.66
N GLU A 48 8.50 4.61 11.60
CA GLU A 48 7.68 5.81 11.36
C GLU A 48 6.56 5.99 12.39
N ARG A 49 6.07 4.89 12.99
CA ARG A 49 5.07 4.94 14.07
C ARG A 49 5.70 5.34 15.39
N GLU A 50 6.89 4.85 15.70
CA GLU A 50 7.62 5.20 16.92
C GLU A 50 8.13 6.65 16.89
N ALA A 51 8.43 7.19 15.71
CA ALA A 51 8.86 8.57 15.53
C ALA A 51 7.72 9.61 15.60
N LYS A 52 6.46 9.18 15.75
CA LYS A 52 5.27 10.03 15.67
C LYS A 52 4.49 10.06 16.98
#